data_AF-A0A7V0TB27-F1
#
_entry.id   AF-A0A7V0TB27-F1
#
_cell.length_a   1.000
_cell.length_b   1.000
_cell.length_c   1.000
_cell.angle_alpha   90.00
_cell.angle_beta   90.00
_cell.angle_gamma   90.00
#
_symmetry.space_group_name_H-M   'P 1'
#
loop_
_entity.id
_entity.type
_entity.pdbx_description
1 polymer ?
#
loop_
_entity_poly.entity_id
_entity_poly.type
_entity_poly.pdbx_seq_one_letter_code
_entity_poly.pdbx_strand_id
1 'polypeptide(L)' 'MAALTYRLPSIQNRFDFVGKISKNQAHSIGAVGISARMTGLLRDIRLSHPGTAFDKFPIEAVTSEKGDVYARFRLKK' A
#
# COMPACT_ATOMS: atom_id res chain seq x y z
N MET A 1 -0.33 -14.46 12.28
CA MET A 1 -1.68 -14.87 11.83
C MET A 1 -1.96 -14.49 10.38
N ALA A 2 -1.87 -13.22 9.98
CA ALA A 2 -2.28 -12.84 8.63
C ALA A 2 -1.36 -13.37 7.49
N ALA A 3 -0.17 -13.92 7.76
CA ALA A 3 0.63 -14.61 6.73
C ALA A 3 0.05 -16.00 6.42
N LEU A 4 -0.56 -16.64 7.42
CA LEU A 4 -1.24 -17.93 7.26
C LEU A 4 -2.52 -17.76 6.45
N THR A 5 -3.25 -16.64 6.62
CA THR A 5 -4.47 -16.35 5.86
C THR A 5 -4.24 -16.32 4.34
N TYR A 6 -3.13 -15.72 3.88
CA TYR A 6 -2.83 -15.67 2.44
C TYR A 6 -2.32 -17.01 1.86
N ARG A 7 -2.03 -18.02 2.70
CA ARG A 7 -1.67 -19.36 2.18
C ARG A 7 -2.86 -20.14 1.65
N LEU A 8 -4.09 -19.73 1.98
CA LEU A 8 -5.29 -20.37 1.47
C LEU A 8 -5.48 -20.03 -0.01
N PRO A 9 -5.57 -21.02 -0.92
CA PRO A 9 -5.77 -20.77 -2.35
C PRO A 9 -7.01 -19.93 -2.65
N SER A 10 -8.07 -20.10 -1.85
CA SER A 10 -9.29 -19.30 -1.94
C SER A 10 -9.05 -17.82 -1.67
N ILE A 11 -8.11 -17.47 -0.78
CA ILE A 11 -7.74 -16.08 -0.49
C ILE A 11 -6.83 -15.52 -1.58
N GLN A 12 -5.84 -16.30 -2.04
CA GLN A 12 -4.97 -15.91 -3.15
C GLN A 12 -5.80 -15.53 -4.39
N ASN A 13 -6.74 -16.39 -4.78
CA ASN A 13 -7.63 -16.15 -5.91
C ASN A 13 -8.50 -14.87 -5.79
N ARG A 14 -8.73 -14.39 -4.56
CA ARG A 14 -9.53 -13.17 -4.30
C ARG A 14 -8.69 -11.91 -4.16
N PHE A 15 -7.36 -12.06 -4.05
CA PHE A 15 -6.43 -10.97 -3.71
C PHE A 15 -5.48 -10.67 -4.87
N ASP A 16 -4.99 -11.71 -5.53
CA ASP A 16 -4.07 -11.59 -6.66
C ASP A 16 -4.80 -11.11 -7.90
N PHE A 17 -4.24 -10.10 -8.55
CA PHE A 17 -4.75 -9.52 -9.80
C PHE A 17 -6.15 -8.84 -9.71
N VAL A 18 -6.83 -8.92 -8.57
CA VAL A 18 -8.12 -8.28 -8.32
C VAL A 18 -7.94 -6.82 -7.93
N GLY A 19 -8.78 -5.94 -8.46
CA GLY A 19 -8.80 -4.51 -8.09
C GLY A 19 -7.51 -3.77 -8.43
N LYS A 20 -6.82 -4.20 -9.50
CA LYS A 20 -5.54 -3.64 -9.91
C LYS A 20 -5.71 -2.20 -10.38
N ILE A 21 -4.92 -1.30 -9.81
CA ILE A 21 -4.81 0.10 -10.23
C ILE A 21 -3.36 0.46 -10.54
N SER A 22 -3.14 1.21 -11.61
CA SER A 22 -1.82 1.73 -11.97
C SER A 22 -1.44 2.96 -11.12
N LYS A 23 -0.15 3.27 -11.06
CA LYS A 23 0.36 4.49 -10.42
C LYS A 23 -0.30 5.76 -10.97
N ASN A 24 -0.50 5.84 -12.29
CA ASN A 24 -1.11 6.98 -12.95
C ASN A 24 -2.60 7.12 -12.60
N GLN A 25 -3.33 6.01 -12.56
CA GLN A 25 -4.73 6.02 -12.10
C GLN A 25 -4.82 6.44 -10.64
N ALA A 26 -3.98 5.87 -9.76
CA ALA A 26 -3.93 6.24 -8.35
C ALA A 26 -3.63 7.73 -8.15
N HIS A 27 -2.70 8.28 -8.94
CA HIS A 27 -2.43 9.71 -8.94
C HIS A 27 -3.64 10.54 -9.39
N SER A 28 -4.25 10.16 -10.51
CA SER A 28 -5.36 10.90 -11.14
C SER A 28 -6.61 10.95 -10.28
N ILE A 29 -6.94 9.86 -9.59
CA ILE A 29 -8.11 9.80 -8.68
C ILE A 29 -7.82 10.40 -7.29
N GLY A 30 -6.61 10.90 -7.05
CA GLY A 30 -6.23 11.45 -5.75
C GLY A 30 -6.10 10.39 -4.65
N ALA A 31 -5.63 9.18 -4.97
CA ALA A 31 -5.41 8.14 -3.97
C ALA A 31 -4.42 8.60 -2.88
N VAL A 32 -4.66 8.15 -1.64
CA VAL A 32 -3.86 8.47 -0.46
C VAL A 32 -3.53 7.23 0.36
N GLY A 33 -2.57 7.36 1.28
CA GLY A 33 -2.21 6.30 2.23
C GLY A 33 -1.78 5.00 1.55
N ILE A 34 -2.24 3.86 2.08
CA ILE A 34 -1.89 2.53 1.55
C ILE A 34 -2.39 2.37 0.11
N SER A 35 -3.56 2.93 -0.24
CA SER A 35 -4.11 2.84 -1.60
C SER A 35 -3.25 3.54 -2.64
N ALA A 36 -2.54 4.60 -2.26
CA ALA A 36 -1.50 5.20 -3.11
C ALA A 36 -0.24 4.33 -3.14
N ARG A 37 0.28 3.97 -1.96
CA ARG A 37 1.56 3.25 -1.83
C ARG A 37 1.56 1.85 -2.44
N MET A 38 0.41 1.19 -2.53
CA MET A 38 0.29 -0.14 -3.17
C MET A 38 0.51 -0.11 -4.69
N THR A 39 0.61 1.10 -5.29
CA THR A 39 0.86 1.31 -6.73
C THR A 39 2.23 1.94 -7.03
N GLY A 40 3.07 2.12 -6.03
CA GLY A 40 4.37 2.78 -6.16
C GLY A 40 4.27 4.31 -6.13
N LEU A 41 3.09 4.85 -5.82
CA LEU A 41 2.91 6.27 -5.52
C LEU A 41 3.29 6.52 -4.05
N LEU A 42 4.50 7.05 -3.83
CA LEU A 42 5.00 7.43 -2.52
C LEU A 42 4.26 8.68 -2.00
N ARG A 43 3.06 8.47 -1.46
CA ARG A 43 2.24 9.52 -0.82
C ARG A 43 1.99 9.17 0.64
N ASP A 44 2.78 9.79 1.51
CA ASP A 44 2.70 9.64 2.95
C ASP A 44 2.93 11.00 3.64
N ILE A 45 1.94 11.45 4.41
CA ILE A 45 2.02 12.76 5.09
C ILE A 45 3.12 12.79 6.14
N ARG A 46 3.46 11.63 6.72
CA ARG A 46 4.52 11.52 7.72
C ARG A 46 5.91 11.82 7.13
N LEU A 47 6.03 11.76 5.81
CA LEU A 47 7.25 12.11 5.07
C LEU A 47 7.19 13.51 4.45
N SER A 48 6.05 13.87 3.85
CA SER A 48 5.93 15.16 3.16
C SER A 48 5.73 16.34 4.11
N HIS A 49 5.03 16.12 5.22
CA HIS A 49 4.74 17.11 6.26
C HIS A 49 4.86 16.43 7.63
N PRO A 50 6.08 16.05 8.03
CA PRO A 50 6.29 15.40 9.31
C PRO A 50 5.81 16.31 10.45
N GLY A 51 5.08 15.72 11.40
CA GLY A 51 4.84 16.36 12.68
C GLY A 51 6.01 16.10 13.63
N THR A 52 5.99 16.74 14.81
CA THR A 52 7.08 16.68 15.80
C THR A 52 7.55 15.26 16.16
N ALA A 53 6.66 14.28 16.16
CA ALA A 53 7.01 12.89 16.40
C ALA A 53 7.81 12.26 15.24
N PHE A 54 7.43 12.54 14.00
CA PHE A 54 8.07 11.97 12.81
C PHE A 54 9.35 12.71 12.39
N ASP A 55 9.52 13.97 12.84
CA ASP A 55 10.82 14.66 12.76
C ASP A 55 11.86 14.01 13.70
N LYS A 56 11.43 13.68 14.92
CA LYS A 56 12.30 13.06 15.94
C LYS A 56 12.55 11.58 15.66
N PHE A 57 11.55 10.89 15.13
CA PHE A 57 11.58 9.46 14.85
C PHE A 57 11.19 9.23 13.39
N PRO A 58 12.12 9.44 12.44
CA PRO A 58 11.86 9.25 11.03
C PRO A 58 11.49 7.81 10.73
N ILE A 59 10.56 7.62 9.81
CA ILE A 59 10.08 6.32 9.38
C ILE A 59 10.38 6.12 7.90
N GLU A 60 10.57 4.88 7.49
CA GLU A 60 10.66 4.53 6.08
C GLU A 60 9.28 4.10 5.58
N ALA A 61 8.81 4.70 4.48
CA ALA A 61 7.53 4.31 3.88
C ALA A 61 7.74 3.21 2.85
N VAL A 62 7.09 2.07 3.07
CA VAL A 62 7.11 0.93 2.14
C VAL A 62 6.06 1.14 1.04
N THR A 63 6.45 0.84 -0.20
CA THR A 63 5.58 0.86 -1.38
C THR A 63 5.61 -0.48 -2.12
N SER A 64 4.68 -0.69 -3.04
CA SER A 64 4.61 -1.85 -3.92
C SER A 64 4.15 -1.41 -5.31
N GLU A 65 4.56 -2.09 -6.37
CA GLU A 65 4.18 -1.74 -7.75
C GLU A 65 3.02 -2.59 -8.29
N LYS A 66 2.56 -3.59 -7.52
CA LYS A 66 1.58 -4.57 -8.03
C LYS A 66 0.19 -3.98 -8.21
N GLY A 67 -0.20 -3.05 -7.34
CA GLY A 67 -1.43 -2.26 -7.45
C GLY A 67 -2.73 -3.02 -7.18
N ASP A 68 -2.68 -4.29 -6.79
CA ASP A 68 -3.84 -5.14 -6.52
C ASP A 68 -4.20 -5.21 -5.03
N VAL A 69 -5.28 -5.94 -4.73
CA VAL A 69 -5.73 -6.16 -3.34
C VAL A 69 -4.65 -6.85 -2.51
N TYR A 70 -3.86 -7.75 -3.09
CA TYR A 70 -2.72 -8.37 -2.42
C TYR A 70 -1.67 -7.32 -1.98
N ALA A 71 -1.27 -6.39 -2.85
CA ALA A 71 -0.32 -5.34 -2.47
C ALA A 71 -0.84 -4.49 -1.31
N ARG A 72 -2.14 -4.15 -1.32
CA ARG A 72 -2.79 -3.45 -0.20
C ARG A 72 -2.68 -4.24 1.10
N PHE A 73 -2.99 -5.53 1.05
CA PHE A 73 -2.91 -6.43 2.19
C PHE A 73 -1.49 -6.57 2.72
N ARG A 74 -0.50 -6.69 1.81
CA ARG A 74 0.90 -6.88 2.16
C ARG A 74 1.52 -5.66 2.85
N LEU A 75 1.14 -4.45 2.43
CA LEU A 75 1.62 -3.18 2.99
C LEU A 75 0.97 -2.78 4.32
N LYS A 76 -0.18 -3.36 4.67
CA LYS A 76 -0.85 -3.10 5.97
C LYS A 76 -0.24 -3.93 7.12
N LYS A 77 0.57 -4.94 6.80
CA LYS A 77 1.10 -5.93 7.74
C LYS A 77 2.52 -5.66 8.14
#